data_AF-A0A434C870-F1
#
_entry.id   AF-A0A434C870-F1
#
_cell.length_a   1.000
_cell.length_b   1.000
_cell.length_c   1.000
_cell.angle_alpha   90.00
_cell.angle_beta   90.00
_cell.angle_gamma   90.00
#
_symmetry.space_group_name_H-M   'P 1'
#
loop_
_entity.id
_entity.type
_entity.pdbx_description
1 polymer ?
#
loop_
_entity_poly.entity_id
_entity_poly.type
_entity_poly.pdbx_seq_one_letter_code
_entity_poly.pdbx_strand_id
1 'polypeptide(L)' 'MAVAWIGNREALIERAAAHAASLLSSSRCPVFSFDTDIDGTRAAIALAERAGAAYDHADGAALARETALFTDKGAM' A
#
# COMPACT_ATOMS: atom_id res chain seq x y z
N MET A 1 -23.40 4.10 6.50
CA MET A 1 -22.25 4.57 7.29
C MET A 1 -21.17 3.53 7.14
N ALA A 2 -20.03 3.88 6.54
CA ALA A 2 -18.95 2.91 6.37
C ALA A 2 -18.20 2.77 7.71
N VAL A 3 -18.04 1.54 8.17
CA VAL A 3 -17.50 1.21 9.49
C VAL A 3 -16.09 0.66 9.32
N ALA A 4 -15.15 1.12 10.13
CA ALA A 4 -13.79 0.60 10.22
C ALA A 4 -13.57 -0.11 11.56
N TRP A 5 -12.42 -0.75 11.74
CA TRP A 5 -12.10 -1.51 12.95
C TRP A 5 -10.72 -1.14 13.49
N ILE A 6 -10.61 -1.00 14.81
CA ILE A 6 -9.33 -0.90 15.53
C ILE A 6 -9.28 -2.06 16.52
N GLY A 7 -8.41 -3.04 16.24
CA GLY A 7 -8.46 -4.33 16.93
C GLY A 7 -9.79 -5.04 16.67
N ASN A 8 -10.54 -5.33 17.73
CA ASN A 8 -11.86 -5.97 17.65
C ASN A 8 -13.03 -4.99 17.90
N ARG A 9 -12.80 -3.67 17.82
CA ARG A 9 -13.81 -2.65 18.09
C ARG A 9 -14.13 -1.84 16.83
N GLU A 10 -15.42 -1.61 16.59
CA GLU A 10 -15.90 -0.71 15.56
C GLU A 10 -15.43 0.73 15.81
N ALA A 11 -15.11 1.44 14.74
CA ALA A 11 -14.67 2.81 14.75
C ALA A 11 -15.17 3.56 13.51
N LEU A 12 -15.28 4.89 13.65
CA LEU A 12 -15.43 5.78 12.50
C LEU A 12 -14.17 5.73 11.62
N ILE A 13 -14.35 5.88 10.31
CA ILE A 13 -13.24 5.82 9.35
C ILE A 13 -12.16 6.84 9.67
N GLU A 14 -12.54 8.06 10.02
CA GLU A 14 -11.63 9.15 10.34
C GLU A 14 -10.76 8.80 11.54
N ARG A 15 -11.36 8.12 12.54
CA ARG A 15 -10.64 7.64 13.73
C ARG A 15 -9.68 6.49 13.40
N ALA A 16 -10.11 5.55 12.55
CA ALA A 16 -9.25 4.45 12.11
C ALA A 16 -8.07 4.97 11.25
N ALA A 17 -8.30 5.94 10.37
CA ALA A 17 -7.26 6.57 9.56
C ALA A 17 -6.24 7.33 10.42
N ALA A 18 -6.69 8.12 11.40
CA ALA A 18 -5.81 8.80 12.33
C ALA A 18 -4.98 7.81 13.17
N HIS A 19 -5.59 6.69 13.58
CA HIS A 19 -4.89 5.64 14.30
C HIS A 19 -3.81 4.96 13.43
N ALA A 20 -4.13 4.60 12.19
CA ALA A 20 -3.17 4.05 11.24
C ALA A 20 -2.00 5.02 10.98
N ALA A 21 -2.29 6.31 10.82
CA ALA A 21 -1.27 7.34 10.67
C ALA A 21 -0.32 7.42 11.88
N SER A 22 -0.83 7.26 13.10
CA SER A 22 -0.01 7.19 14.32
C SER A 22 0.89 5.95 14.35
N LEU A 23 0.41 4.80 13.85
CA LEU A 23 1.23 3.59 13.77
C LEU A 23 2.37 3.79 12.77
N LEU A 24 2.06 4.32 11.60
CA LEU A 24 3.04 4.62 10.55
C LEU A 24 4.10 5.62 11.03
N SER A 25 3.71 6.72 11.67
CA SER A 25 4.67 7.74 12.13
C SER A 25 5.56 7.28 13.29
N SER A 26 5.11 6.32 14.10
CA SER A 26 5.91 5.72 15.17
C SER A 26 6.83 4.58 14.68
N SER A 27 6.64 4.11 13.45
CA SER A 27 7.39 2.99 12.88
C SER A 27 8.72 3.47 12.29
N ARG A 28 9.81 2.77 12.60
CA ARG A 28 11.14 3.08 12.04
C ARG A 28 11.30 2.68 10.56
N CYS A 29 10.53 1.69 10.12
CA CYS A 29 10.60 1.14 8.77
C CYS A 29 9.19 0.67 8.39
N PRO A 30 8.28 1.59 8.01
CA PRO A 30 6.97 1.21 7.52
C PRO A 30 7.10 0.52 6.16
N VAL A 31 6.17 -0.40 5.87
CA VAL A 31 6.11 -1.14 4.61
C VAL A 31 4.68 -1.13 4.10
N PHE A 32 4.52 -0.90 2.81
CA PHE A 32 3.23 -0.94 2.12
C PHE A 32 3.22 -2.07 1.10
N SER A 33 2.14 -2.86 1.13
CA SER A 33 1.80 -3.79 0.06
C SER A 33 0.40 -3.46 -0.43
N PHE A 34 0.17 -3.53 -1.73
CA PHE A 34 -1.11 -3.19 -2.32
C PHE A 34 -1.49 -4.17 -3.43
N ASP A 35 -2.81 -4.37 -3.54
CA ASP A 35 -3.52 -5.09 -4.60
C ASP A 35 -4.84 -4.34 -4.81
N THR A 36 -4.78 -3.29 -5.61
CA THR A 36 -5.87 -2.33 -5.82
C THR A 36 -5.78 -1.78 -7.23
N ASP A 37 -6.81 -1.05 -7.66
CA ASP A 37 -6.81 -0.32 -8.91
C ASP A 37 -5.67 0.71 -9.02
N ILE A 38 -5.59 1.36 -10.18
CA ILE A 38 -4.53 2.34 -10.50
C ILE A 38 -4.57 3.53 -9.52
N ASP A 39 -5.76 4.01 -9.15
CA ASP A 39 -5.91 5.17 -8.27
C ASP A 39 -5.46 4.83 -6.84
N GLY A 40 -5.87 3.67 -6.32
CA GLY A 40 -5.41 3.16 -5.04
C GLY A 40 -3.90 2.91 -5.03
N THR A 41 -3.33 2.40 -6.13
CA THR A 41 -1.88 2.18 -6.25
C THR A 41 -1.13 3.50 -6.18
N ARG A 42 -1.58 4.53 -6.92
CA ARG A 42 -0.99 5.87 -6.87
C ARG A 42 -1.09 6.48 -5.47
N ALA A 43 -2.23 6.33 -4.81
CA ALA A 43 -2.42 6.82 -3.45
C ALA A 43 -1.51 6.10 -2.44
N ALA A 44 -1.34 4.78 -2.56
CA ALA A 44 -0.48 3.98 -1.71
C ALA A 44 1.00 4.37 -1.86
N ILE A 45 1.47 4.53 -3.10
CA ILE A 45 2.84 4.99 -3.38
C ILE A 45 3.08 6.39 -2.80
N ALA A 46 2.18 7.35 -3.05
CA ALA A 46 2.30 8.70 -2.50
C ALA A 46 2.31 8.73 -0.97
N LEU A 47 1.54 7.85 -0.32
CA LEU A 47 1.56 7.71 1.14
C LEU A 47 2.87 7.09 1.63
N ALA A 48 3.38 6.06 0.95
CA ALA A 48 4.66 5.43 1.28
C ALA A 48 5.82 6.40 1.17
N GLU A 49 5.88 7.20 0.10
CA GLU A 49 6.87 8.26 -0.09
C GLU A 49 6.84 9.28 1.05
N ARG A 50 5.65 9.77 1.42
CA ARG A 50 5.48 10.72 2.54
C ARG A 50 5.86 10.13 3.89
N ALA A 51 5.68 8.83 4.07
CA ALA A 51 6.04 8.11 5.28
C ALA A 51 7.51 7.67 5.33
N GLY A 52 8.28 7.84 4.24
CA GLY A 52 9.64 7.30 4.12
C GLY A 52 9.68 5.77 4.16
N ALA A 53 8.65 5.13 3.62
CA ALA A 53 8.42 3.70 3.69
C ALA A 53 8.87 2.97 2.43
N ALA A 54 9.16 1.67 2.57
CA ALA A 54 9.29 0.77 1.43
C ALA A 54 7.90 0.37 0.93
N TYR A 55 7.78 0.10 -0.37
CA TYR A 55 6.55 -0.43 -0.94
C TYR A 55 6.85 -1.46 -2.02
N ASP A 56 5.96 -2.45 -2.15
CA ASP A 56 5.97 -3.44 -3.23
C ASP A 56 4.53 -3.87 -3.55
N HIS A 57 4.31 -4.47 -4.71
CA HIS A 57 3.03 -5.11 -5.03
C HIS A 57 2.89 -6.41 -4.22
N ALA A 58 1.66 -6.80 -3.86
CA ALA A 58 1.41 -8.06 -3.14
C ALA A 58 1.93 -9.29 -3.89
N ASP A 59 1.97 -9.22 -5.21
CA ASP A 59 2.60 -10.19 -6.11
C ASP A 59 3.82 -9.61 -6.85
N GLY A 60 4.68 -8.89 -6.13
CA GLY A 60 5.84 -8.19 -6.69
C GLY A 60 6.78 -9.10 -7.48
N ALA A 61 6.94 -10.35 -7.07
CA ALA A 61 7.75 -11.33 -7.80
C ALA A 61 7.16 -11.68 -9.17
N ALA A 62 5.84 -11.85 -9.30
CA ALA A 62 5.22 -12.06 -10.60
C ALA A 62 5.29 -10.79 -11.45
N LEU A 63 4.95 -9.63 -10.86
CA LEU A 63 5.01 -8.34 -11.56
C LEU A 63 6.40 -8.07 -12.15
N ALA A 64 7.47 -8.33 -11.40
CA ALA A 64 8.84 -8.18 -11.88
C ALA A 64 9.16 -9.11 -13.05
N ARG A 65 8.72 -10.39 -13.00
CA ARG A 65 8.92 -11.35 -14.09
C ARG A 65 8.19 -10.93 -15.36
N GLU A 66 6.94 -10.51 -15.24
CA GLU A 66 6.16 -10.05 -16.38
C GLU A 66 6.77 -8.79 -16.98
N THR A 67 7.15 -7.82 -16.14
CA THR A 67 7.81 -6.58 -16.60
C THR A 67 9.11 -6.89 -17.35
N ALA A 68 9.91 -7.84 -16.86
CA ALA A 68 11.13 -8.29 -17.54
C ALA A 68 10.83 -8.91 -18.92
N LEU A 69 9.76 -9.71 -19.06
CA LEU A 69 9.36 -10.28 -20.35
C LEU A 69 9.10 -9.18 -21.40
N PHE A 70 8.32 -8.17 -21.03
CA PHE A 70 7.99 -7.05 -21.93
C PHE A 70 9.21 -6.20 -22.25
N THR A 71 10.06 -5.91 -21.26
CA THR A 71 11.22 -5.02 -21.44
C THR A 71 12.39 -5.69 -22.16
N ASP A 72 12.65 -6.97 -21.90
CA ASP A 72 13.76 -7.71 -22.53
C ASP A 72 13.42 -8.19 -23.94
N LYS A 73 12.17 -8.59 -24.18
CA LYS A 73 11.75 -9.26 -25.43
C LYS A 73 10.75 -8.46 -26.26
N GLY A 74 10.33 -7.29 -25.79
CA GLY A 74 9.38 -6.41 -26.48
C GLY A 74 7.93 -6.89 -26.48
N ALA A 75 7.67 -8.09 -25.94
CA ALA A 75 6.44 -8.87 -26.03
C ALA A 75 5.89 -9.08 -27.45
N MET A 76 5.74 -10.35 -27.83
CA MET A 76 4.78 -10.80 -28.85
C MET A 76 3.86 -11.82 -28.21
#